data_AF-A0A2U3X467-F1
#
_entry.id   AF-A0A2U3X467-F1
#
_cell.length_a   1.000
_cell.length_b   1.000
_cell.length_c   1.000
_cell.angle_alpha   90.00
_cell.angle_beta   90.00
_cell.angle_gamma   90.00
#
_symmetry.space_group_name_H-M   'P 1'
#
loop_
_entity.id
_entity.type
_entity.pdbx_description
1 polymer ?
#
loop_
_entity_poly.entity_id
_entity_poly.type
_entity_poly.pdbx_seq_one_letter_code
_entity_poly.pdbx_strand_id
1 'polypeptide(L)'
;MTKKAIQTVKHFTEKLRKRNLEDDIQEASDSKMTYADALNHLEKSLAHLETLNHSFLVSLKNSEQETLRKYGDLYDLSRSEKGKLHDQAVAMCLDGLPLRMIRQLLQVAVGPLDISPKDVVQDAVRKIISALSGGSADLGGSRDPLQVLEGVVAAVHASVDKGEDLVSAEDLLEWLRPFCADDTRPMRPRIQVLQIWGQSFNLTEEDGKLLVFFRTEAILKATWPQRQVDIADIENEVNRYALFSELLESSRQEVEFQHLVLLLQAWPPMRHDSVTDITSNPWVRLVTVMLSRCTVENKEGLGNEVLKICRSLYNTKQMLPAEAVKKLCSLLLSQSLLLPALKLLLESQDESLHAVALEHITAVVKVNDSNCDQELLSLLLDARLLVKCVSTAFYPHIIEHLLASPQQGPWDAEGLARHLREAGHEAEAGSLLLAVRGTHRALRTFSAALSAGQHWV
;
A
#
# COMPACT_ATOMS: atom_id res chain seq x y z
N MET A 1 -47.26 19.35 17.03
CA MET A 1 -48.19 19.78 15.96
C MET A 1 -48.76 18.61 15.18
N THR A 2 -47.94 17.69 14.66
CA THR A 2 -48.38 16.49 13.89
C THR A 2 -49.40 15.60 14.62
N LYS A 3 -49.23 15.34 15.92
CA LYS A 3 -50.20 14.58 16.74
C LYS A 3 -51.60 15.23 16.77
N LYS A 4 -51.67 16.57 16.81
CA LYS A 4 -52.94 17.31 16.76
C LYS A 4 -53.59 17.22 15.37
N ALA A 5 -52.79 17.33 14.31
CA ALA A 5 -53.27 17.18 12.93
C ALA A 5 -53.85 15.78 12.66
N ILE A 6 -53.22 14.72 13.17
CA ILE A 6 -53.74 13.34 13.06
C ILE A 6 -55.10 13.22 13.76
N GLN A 7 -55.25 13.76 14.97
CA GLN A 7 -56.52 13.74 15.70
C GLN A 7 -57.63 14.48 14.93
N THR A 8 -57.30 15.63 14.35
CA THR A 8 -58.23 16.41 13.52
C THR A 8 -58.65 15.64 12.27
N VAL A 9 -57.72 15.01 11.55
CA VAL A 9 -58.02 14.19 10.36
C VAL A 9 -58.85 12.96 10.73
N LYS A 10 -58.53 12.25 11.82
CA LYS A 10 -59.36 11.12 12.32
C LYS A 10 -60.78 11.57 12.62
N HIS A 11 -60.94 12.71 13.30
CA HIS A 11 -62.25 13.28 13.59
C HIS A 11 -63.03 13.65 12.32
N PHE A 12 -62.38 14.20 11.29
CA PHE A 12 -63.02 14.46 10.00
C PHE A 12 -63.42 13.18 9.27
N THR A 13 -62.56 12.16 9.24
CA THR A 13 -62.87 10.85 8.66
C THR A 13 -64.03 10.16 9.38
N GLU A 14 -64.09 10.23 10.71
CA GLU A 14 -65.20 9.71 11.52
C GLU A 14 -66.49 10.50 11.30
N LYS A 15 -66.42 11.83 11.19
CA LYS A 15 -67.57 12.69 10.92
C LYS A 15 -68.14 12.46 9.52
N LEU A 16 -67.29 12.28 8.51
CA LEU A 16 -67.70 11.91 7.15
C LEU A 16 -68.31 10.50 7.11
N ARG A 17 -67.71 9.53 7.82
CA ARG A 17 -68.26 8.17 7.93
C ARG A 17 -69.64 8.16 8.59
N LYS A 18 -69.86 9.00 9.62
CA LYS A 18 -71.18 9.17 10.26
C LYS A 18 -72.19 9.86 9.35
N ARG A 19 -71.77 10.84 8.54
CA ARG A 19 -72.64 11.56 7.60
C ARG A 19 -73.05 10.73 6.37
N ASN A 20 -72.13 9.92 5.85
CA ASN A 20 -72.42 8.99 4.73
C ASN A 20 -73.27 7.78 5.15
N LEU A 21 -73.50 7.56 6.45
CA LEU A 21 -74.46 6.58 6.98
C LEU A 21 -75.88 7.17 7.10
N GLU A 22 -76.03 8.50 7.03
CA GLU A 22 -77.31 9.22 7.17
C GLU A 22 -77.84 9.74 5.82
N ASP A 23 -76.98 10.00 4.83
CA ASP A 23 -77.37 10.41 3.46
C ASP A 23 -76.84 9.41 2.43
N ASP A 24 -77.75 8.63 1.84
CA ASP A 24 -77.49 7.70 0.73
C ASP A 24 -77.46 8.49 -0.59
N ILE A 25 -76.42 9.31 -0.80
CA ILE A 25 -76.20 10.00 -2.08
C ILE A 25 -74.75 9.84 -2.52
N GLN A 26 -74.63 9.16 -3.66
CA GLN A 26 -73.44 8.95 -4.45
C GLN A 26 -72.89 10.29 -4.99
N GLU A 27 -71.81 10.80 -4.41
CA GLU A 27 -70.99 11.84 -5.06
C GLU A 27 -69.67 11.25 -5.55
N ALA A 28 -69.49 11.32 -6.88
CA ALA A 28 -68.26 11.03 -7.58
C ALA A 28 -67.21 12.11 -7.21
N SER A 29 -66.15 11.69 -6.53
CA SER A 29 -65.00 12.54 -6.22
C SER A 29 -63.82 12.18 -7.11
N ASP A 30 -63.70 12.86 -8.25
CA ASP A 30 -62.44 13.03 -8.97
C ASP A 30 -61.52 13.97 -8.17
N SER A 31 -60.73 13.44 -7.23
CA SER A 31 -59.56 14.14 -6.67
C SER A 31 -58.49 13.20 -6.11
N LYS A 32 -57.22 13.55 -6.38
CA LYS A 32 -56.01 12.71 -6.33
C LYS A 32 -55.43 12.36 -4.93
N MET A 33 -56.16 12.51 -3.83
CA MET A 33 -55.66 12.11 -2.50
C MET A 33 -56.81 11.96 -1.50
N THR A 34 -56.97 10.77 -0.89
CA THR A 34 -58.06 10.50 0.07
C THR A 34 -57.69 10.92 1.50
N TYR A 35 -58.68 11.10 2.38
CA TYR A 35 -58.42 11.33 3.82
C TYR A 35 -57.66 10.16 4.47
N ALA A 36 -57.80 8.94 3.95
CA ALA A 36 -57.02 7.79 4.38
C ALA A 36 -55.54 7.93 3.98
N ASP A 37 -55.26 8.43 2.78
CA ASP A 37 -53.89 8.69 2.32
C ASP A 37 -53.23 9.81 3.13
N ALA A 38 -53.97 10.88 3.43
CA ALA A 38 -53.50 11.97 4.29
C ALA A 38 -53.24 11.49 5.73
N LEU A 39 -54.09 10.62 6.27
CA LEU A 39 -53.90 10.05 7.59
C LEU A 39 -52.65 9.16 7.64
N ASN A 40 -52.50 8.24 6.69
CA ASN A 40 -51.33 7.35 6.59
C ASN A 40 -50.04 8.15 6.41
N HIS A 41 -50.07 9.20 5.58
CA HIS A 41 -48.95 10.12 5.40
C HIS A 41 -48.55 10.81 6.71
N LEU A 42 -49.51 11.31 7.48
CA LEU A 42 -49.25 11.96 8.78
C LEU A 42 -48.77 10.96 9.84
N GLU A 43 -49.34 9.76 9.89
CA GLU A 43 -48.92 8.70 10.81
C GLU A 43 -47.50 8.24 10.51
N LYS A 44 -47.15 8.02 9.23
CA LYS A 44 -45.77 7.73 8.81
C LYS A 44 -44.81 8.86 9.14
N SER A 45 -45.22 10.11 8.90
CA SER A 45 -44.40 11.29 9.23
C SER A 45 -44.17 11.41 10.73
N LEU A 46 -45.19 11.13 11.54
CA LEU A 46 -45.05 11.13 12.99
C LEU A 46 -44.09 10.04 13.47
N ALA A 47 -44.26 8.81 12.97
CA ALA A 47 -43.39 7.69 13.31
C ALA A 47 -41.93 8.01 12.95
N HIS A 48 -41.68 8.61 11.78
CA HIS A 48 -40.35 9.04 11.37
C HIS A 48 -39.77 10.12 12.30
N LEU A 49 -40.55 11.14 12.66
CA LEU A 49 -40.08 12.18 13.59
C LEU A 49 -39.72 11.61 14.97
N GLU A 50 -40.39 10.53 15.39
CA GLU A 50 -40.07 9.85 16.65
C GLU A 50 -38.72 9.11 16.57
N THR A 51 -38.27 8.67 15.38
CA THR A 51 -36.95 8.04 15.22
C THR A 51 -35.80 9.03 15.32
N LEU A 52 -36.00 10.33 15.06
CA LEU A 52 -34.94 11.35 15.12
C LEU A 52 -34.26 11.48 16.50
N ASN A 53 -34.93 11.03 17.57
CA ASN A 53 -34.37 10.98 18.92
C ASN A 53 -33.48 9.75 19.17
N HIS A 54 -33.37 8.85 18.19
CA HIS A 54 -32.54 7.66 18.29
C HIS A 54 -31.05 8.04 18.41
N SER A 55 -30.32 7.39 19.32
CA SER A 55 -28.94 7.72 19.67
C SER A 55 -28.00 7.82 18.47
N PHE A 56 -28.17 6.92 17.49
CA PHE A 56 -27.44 6.95 16.22
C PHE A 56 -27.67 8.26 15.43
N LEU A 57 -28.90 8.70 15.24
CA LEU A 57 -29.20 9.91 14.46
C LEU A 57 -28.74 11.18 15.19
N VAL A 58 -28.87 11.20 16.52
CA VAL A 58 -28.31 12.26 17.36
C VAL A 58 -26.79 12.34 17.21
N SER A 59 -26.10 11.19 17.13
CA SER A 59 -24.64 11.15 16.90
C SER A 59 -24.24 11.66 15.52
N LEU A 60 -25.02 11.40 14.47
CA LEU A 60 -24.78 11.96 13.14
C LEU A 60 -24.93 13.48 13.13
N LYS A 61 -26.03 13.99 13.72
CA LYS A 61 -26.33 15.43 13.77
C LYS A 61 -25.31 16.24 14.56
N ASN A 62 -24.80 15.66 15.65
CA ASN A 62 -23.82 16.30 16.53
C ASN A 62 -22.36 15.97 16.17
N SER A 63 -22.11 15.30 15.04
CA SER A 63 -20.75 14.94 14.63
C SER A 63 -19.93 16.16 14.24
N GLU A 64 -18.62 16.14 14.52
CA GLU A 64 -17.67 17.14 14.02
C GLU A 64 -17.45 17.02 12.51
N GLN A 65 -17.66 15.83 11.94
CA GLN A 65 -17.50 15.55 10.52
C GLN A 65 -18.69 16.07 9.72
N GLU A 66 -18.44 16.95 8.75
CA GLU A 66 -19.47 17.55 7.90
C GLU A 66 -20.26 16.52 7.08
N THR A 67 -19.58 15.48 6.59
CA THR A 67 -20.19 14.36 5.85
C THR A 67 -21.22 13.62 6.70
N LEU A 68 -20.92 13.36 7.98
CA LEU A 68 -21.86 12.69 8.88
C LEU A 68 -23.05 13.56 9.24
N ARG A 69 -22.85 14.87 9.43
CA ARG A 69 -23.96 15.83 9.63
C ARG A 69 -24.88 15.89 8.42
N LYS A 70 -24.32 15.94 7.20
CA LYS A 70 -25.07 15.88 5.94
C LYS A 70 -25.98 14.65 5.88
N TYR A 71 -25.49 13.48 6.31
CA TYR A 71 -26.32 12.27 6.35
C TYR A 71 -27.41 12.31 7.43
N GLY A 72 -27.17 12.99 8.56
CA GLY A 72 -28.21 13.29 9.54
C GLY A 72 -29.34 14.14 8.93
N ASP A 73 -28.99 15.20 8.20
CA ASP A 73 -29.96 16.10 7.56
C ASP A 73 -30.73 15.40 6.42
N LEU A 74 -30.05 14.58 5.62
CA LEU A 74 -30.70 13.77 4.57
C LEU A 74 -31.69 12.77 5.15
N TYR A 75 -31.39 12.17 6.31
CA TYR A 75 -32.31 11.25 6.96
C TYR A 75 -33.56 11.99 7.44
N ASP A 76 -33.43 13.18 8.04
CA ASP A 76 -34.55 14.03 8.48
C ASP A 76 -35.51 14.36 7.32
N LEU A 77 -34.96 14.62 6.14
CA LEU A 77 -35.72 14.89 4.91
C LEU A 77 -36.29 13.63 4.23
N SER A 78 -35.87 12.43 4.66
CA SER A 78 -36.22 11.17 4.00
C SER A 78 -37.64 10.68 4.30
N ARG A 79 -38.20 11.04 5.46
CA ARG A 79 -39.48 10.48 5.98
C ARG A 79 -39.51 8.96 6.03
N SER A 80 -38.35 8.31 6.15
CA SER A 80 -38.21 6.86 6.01
C SER A 80 -38.85 6.32 4.72
N GLU A 81 -38.68 7.04 3.61
CA GLU A 81 -39.04 6.55 2.29
C GLU A 81 -37.99 5.58 1.78
N LYS A 82 -38.43 4.40 1.33
CA LYS A 82 -37.55 3.31 0.87
C LYS A 82 -36.53 3.80 -0.17
N GLY A 83 -36.98 4.51 -1.21
CA GLY A 83 -36.09 5.03 -2.27
C GLY A 83 -35.05 6.02 -1.74
N LYS A 84 -35.47 7.02 -0.96
CA LYS A 84 -34.54 8.02 -0.41
C LYS A 84 -33.52 7.41 0.56
N LEU A 85 -33.96 6.47 1.40
CA LEU A 85 -33.07 5.77 2.32
C LEU A 85 -32.10 4.85 1.59
N HIS A 86 -32.55 4.18 0.52
CA HIS A 86 -31.69 3.40 -0.34
C HIS A 86 -30.61 4.28 -0.99
N ASP A 87 -31.01 5.38 -1.61
CA ASP A 87 -30.08 6.31 -2.27
C ASP A 87 -29.09 6.92 -1.27
N GLN A 88 -29.57 7.26 -0.07
CA GLN A 88 -28.71 7.71 1.02
C GLN A 88 -27.73 6.62 1.47
N ALA A 89 -28.19 5.39 1.65
CA ALA A 89 -27.34 4.26 2.05
C ALA A 89 -26.25 3.97 1.00
N VAL A 90 -26.60 4.03 -0.29
CA VAL A 90 -25.64 3.88 -1.39
C VAL A 90 -24.64 5.03 -1.40
N ALA A 91 -25.08 6.28 -1.19
CA ALA A 91 -24.18 7.42 -1.08
C ALA A 91 -23.20 7.29 0.10
N MET A 92 -23.68 6.84 1.27
CA MET A 92 -22.83 6.53 2.42
C MET A 92 -21.79 5.45 2.11
N CYS A 93 -22.18 4.43 1.35
CA CYS A 93 -21.27 3.37 0.91
C CYS A 93 -20.20 3.91 -0.04
N LEU A 94 -20.57 4.71 -1.05
CA LEU A 94 -19.65 5.35 -1.98
C LEU A 94 -18.69 6.34 -1.31
N ASP A 95 -19.11 6.96 -0.20
CA ASP A 95 -18.24 7.78 0.65
C ASP A 95 -17.28 6.97 1.53
N GLY A 96 -17.33 5.63 1.48
CA GLY A 96 -16.46 4.74 2.27
C GLY A 96 -16.83 4.68 3.75
N LEU A 97 -18.09 5.01 4.11
CA LEU A 97 -18.51 4.94 5.51
C LEU A 97 -18.64 3.48 5.99
N PRO A 98 -18.42 3.21 7.29
CA PRO A 98 -18.51 1.85 7.84
C PRO A 98 -19.88 1.19 7.60
N LEU A 99 -19.88 -0.08 7.16
CA LEU A 99 -21.13 -0.83 6.88
C LEU A 99 -22.06 -0.92 8.10
N ARG A 100 -21.51 -0.92 9.32
CA ARG A 100 -22.29 -0.83 10.55
C ARG A 100 -23.19 0.39 10.60
N MET A 101 -22.71 1.55 10.17
CA MET A 101 -23.48 2.80 10.17
C MET A 101 -24.61 2.73 9.14
N ILE A 102 -24.36 2.11 7.98
CA ILE A 102 -25.38 1.84 6.96
C ILE A 102 -26.47 0.92 7.54
N ARG A 103 -26.07 -0.18 8.19
CA ARG A 103 -27.02 -1.07 8.88
C ARG A 103 -27.83 -0.33 9.93
N GLN A 104 -27.21 0.52 10.76
CA GLN A 104 -27.90 1.31 11.77
C GLN A 104 -28.90 2.28 11.15
N LEU A 105 -28.56 2.96 10.05
CA LEU A 105 -29.50 3.82 9.32
C LEU A 105 -30.75 3.05 8.86
N LEU A 106 -30.54 1.87 8.26
CA LEU A 106 -31.63 1.02 7.77
C LEU A 106 -32.49 0.47 8.91
N GLN A 107 -31.89 0.14 10.07
CA GLN A 107 -32.62 -0.35 11.25
C GLN A 107 -33.46 0.73 11.94
N VAL A 108 -33.02 1.99 11.89
CA VAL A 108 -33.73 3.11 12.54
C VAL A 108 -34.94 3.56 11.71
N ALA A 109 -35.01 3.20 10.43
CA ALA A 109 -36.12 3.58 9.55
C ALA A 109 -37.46 2.94 9.95
N VAL A 110 -38.55 3.67 9.65
CA VAL A 110 -39.91 3.18 9.91
C VAL A 110 -40.40 2.28 8.79
N GLY A 111 -40.82 1.05 9.15
CA GLY A 111 -41.48 0.09 8.27
C GLY A 111 -40.52 -0.92 7.62
N PRO A 112 -41.06 -1.96 6.95
CA PRO A 112 -40.23 -2.94 6.24
C PRO A 112 -39.59 -2.25 5.04
N LEU A 113 -38.26 -2.13 5.07
CA LEU A 113 -37.51 -1.60 3.95
C LEU A 113 -37.21 -2.67 2.90
N ASP A 114 -37.07 -3.93 3.30
CA ASP A 114 -36.56 -5.03 2.46
C ASP A 114 -35.28 -4.61 1.73
N ILE A 115 -34.38 -3.92 2.44
CA ILE A 115 -33.06 -3.50 1.97
C ILE A 115 -32.04 -4.00 2.98
N SER A 116 -31.10 -4.80 2.53
CA SER A 116 -29.95 -5.23 3.31
C SER A 116 -28.72 -4.38 3.00
N PRO A 117 -27.72 -4.34 3.91
CA PRO A 117 -26.42 -3.74 3.59
C PRO A 117 -25.75 -4.37 2.35
N LYS A 118 -26.02 -5.66 2.08
CA LYS A 118 -25.54 -6.37 0.89
C LYS A 118 -26.08 -5.75 -0.39
N ASP A 119 -27.38 -5.46 -0.45
CA ASP A 119 -28.02 -4.82 -1.61
C ASP A 119 -27.41 -3.44 -1.88
N VAL A 120 -27.16 -2.68 -0.81
CA VAL A 120 -26.54 -1.34 -0.88
C VAL A 120 -25.13 -1.40 -1.47
N VAL A 121 -24.30 -2.34 -0.99
CA VAL A 121 -22.92 -2.49 -1.49
C VAL A 121 -22.94 -2.98 -2.94
N GLN A 122 -23.84 -3.91 -3.29
CA GLN A 122 -23.99 -4.39 -4.67
C GLN A 122 -24.32 -3.24 -5.63
N ASP A 123 -25.24 -2.36 -5.25
CA ASP A 123 -25.61 -1.20 -6.07
C ASP A 123 -24.49 -0.15 -6.15
N ALA A 124 -23.74 0.06 -5.06
CA ALA A 124 -22.56 0.91 -5.08
C ALA A 124 -21.50 0.37 -6.07
N VAL A 125 -21.21 -0.94 -6.02
CA VAL A 125 -20.26 -1.60 -6.94
C VAL A 125 -20.74 -1.51 -8.39
N ARG A 126 -22.04 -1.70 -8.64
CA ARG A 126 -22.63 -1.54 -9.98
C ARG A 126 -22.43 -0.12 -10.52
N LYS A 127 -22.61 0.91 -9.70
CA LYS A 127 -22.34 2.31 -10.08
C LYS A 127 -20.86 2.55 -10.39
N ILE A 128 -19.96 2.01 -9.58
CA ILE A 128 -18.50 2.12 -9.79
C ILE A 128 -18.09 1.44 -11.10
N ILE A 129 -18.56 0.21 -11.36
CA ILE A 129 -18.29 -0.51 -12.61
C ILE A 129 -18.79 0.28 -13.83
N SER A 130 -19.99 0.87 -13.73
CA SER A 130 -20.53 1.73 -14.78
C SER A 130 -19.62 2.94 -15.05
N ALA A 131 -19.11 3.61 -14.00
CA ALA A 131 -18.19 4.73 -14.14
C ALA A 131 -16.82 4.31 -14.73
N LEU A 132 -16.24 3.19 -14.26
CA LEU A 132 -15.00 2.62 -14.81
C LEU A 132 -15.13 2.22 -16.29
N SER A 133 -16.34 1.88 -16.69
CA SER A 133 -16.69 1.52 -18.07
C SER A 133 -16.93 2.73 -18.99
N GLY A 134 -16.78 3.96 -18.48
CA GLY A 134 -17.04 5.20 -19.22
C GLY A 134 -18.49 5.71 -19.15
N GLY A 135 -19.31 5.16 -18.25
CA GLY A 135 -20.65 5.64 -17.97
C GLY A 135 -20.68 6.89 -17.08
N SER A 136 -21.79 7.64 -17.10
CA SER A 136 -21.98 8.87 -16.32
C SER A 136 -22.60 8.62 -14.93
N ALA A 137 -22.28 7.49 -14.29
CA ALA A 137 -22.84 7.18 -12.98
C ALA A 137 -22.38 8.22 -11.95
N ASP A 138 -23.32 8.82 -11.22
CA ASP A 138 -22.99 9.78 -10.16
C ASP A 138 -22.40 9.04 -8.96
N LEU A 139 -21.11 9.28 -8.70
CA LEU A 139 -20.36 8.75 -7.57
C LEU A 139 -20.29 9.75 -6.39
N GLY A 140 -21.15 10.77 -6.37
CA GLY A 140 -21.19 11.77 -5.30
C GLY A 140 -20.14 12.88 -5.43
N GLY A 141 -19.74 13.22 -6.67
CA GLY A 141 -18.79 14.29 -6.98
C GLY A 141 -17.79 13.91 -8.09
N SER A 142 -16.75 14.73 -8.29
CA SER A 142 -15.67 14.49 -9.28
C SER A 142 -14.61 13.48 -8.79
N ARG A 143 -15.03 12.44 -8.06
CA ARG A 143 -14.10 11.48 -7.46
C ARG A 143 -13.71 10.41 -8.46
N ASP A 144 -12.44 10.00 -8.41
CA ASP A 144 -11.91 8.90 -9.20
C ASP A 144 -12.61 7.58 -8.81
N PRO A 145 -13.24 6.85 -9.75
CA PRO A 145 -13.96 5.62 -9.45
C PRO A 145 -13.12 4.55 -8.73
N LEU A 146 -11.80 4.53 -8.95
CA LEU A 146 -10.90 3.58 -8.28
C LEU A 146 -10.67 3.93 -6.81
N GLN A 147 -10.55 5.22 -6.47
CA GLN A 147 -10.46 5.66 -5.07
C GLN A 147 -11.77 5.36 -4.32
N VAL A 148 -12.91 5.54 -5.00
CA VAL A 148 -14.22 5.19 -4.44
C VAL A 148 -14.30 3.68 -4.17
N LEU A 149 -13.82 2.85 -5.11
CA LEU A 149 -13.75 1.40 -4.91
C LEU A 149 -12.87 1.02 -3.72
N GLU A 150 -11.69 1.62 -3.59
CA GLU A 150 -10.78 1.38 -2.48
C GLU A 150 -11.45 1.67 -1.12
N GLY A 151 -12.20 2.78 -1.02
CA GLY A 151 -12.99 3.10 0.17
C GLY A 151 -14.08 2.06 0.49
N VAL A 152 -14.81 1.60 -0.53
CA VAL A 152 -15.84 0.54 -0.37
C VAL A 152 -15.20 -0.78 0.07
N VAL A 153 -14.12 -1.20 -0.59
CA VAL A 153 -13.37 -2.44 -0.27
C VAL A 153 -12.84 -2.38 1.16
N ALA A 154 -12.27 -1.24 1.57
CA ALA A 154 -11.78 -1.04 2.94
C ALA A 154 -12.91 -1.10 3.99
N ALA A 155 -14.09 -0.55 3.69
CA ALA A 155 -15.25 -0.63 4.57
C ALA A 155 -15.78 -2.06 4.72
N VAL A 156 -15.80 -2.84 3.64
CA VAL A 156 -16.15 -4.27 3.68
C VAL A 156 -15.09 -5.06 4.46
N HIS A 157 -13.81 -4.80 4.21
CA HIS A 157 -12.70 -5.47 4.93
C HIS A 157 -12.80 -5.24 6.44
N ALA A 158 -12.98 -3.98 6.87
CA ALA A 158 -13.14 -3.64 8.27
C ALA A 158 -14.40 -4.27 8.91
N SER A 159 -15.44 -4.55 8.12
CA SER A 159 -16.65 -5.25 8.57
C SER A 159 -16.37 -6.74 8.80
N VAL A 160 -15.60 -7.37 7.92
CA VAL A 160 -15.20 -8.78 8.02
C VAL A 160 -14.23 -8.98 9.20
N ASP A 161 -13.23 -8.11 9.35
CA ASP A 161 -12.28 -8.15 10.48
C ASP A 161 -12.96 -8.07 11.85
N LYS A 162 -14.06 -7.32 11.93
CA LYS A 162 -14.85 -7.16 13.16
C LYS A 162 -15.88 -8.29 13.37
N GLY A 163 -15.97 -9.24 12.45
CA GLY A 163 -16.95 -10.35 12.49
C GLY A 163 -18.40 -9.87 12.40
N GLU A 164 -18.66 -8.75 11.69
CA GLU A 164 -20.02 -8.24 11.52
C GLU A 164 -20.80 -8.99 10.42
N ASP A 165 -20.08 -9.69 9.52
CA ASP A 165 -20.58 -10.57 8.45
C ASP A 165 -21.74 -9.98 7.62
N LEU A 166 -21.71 -8.67 7.37
CA LEU A 166 -22.73 -7.96 6.61
C LEU A 166 -22.65 -8.22 5.10
N VAL A 167 -21.42 -8.31 4.60
CA VAL A 167 -21.07 -8.62 3.21
C VAL A 167 -19.79 -9.44 3.27
N SER A 168 -19.75 -10.57 2.57
CA SER A 168 -18.55 -11.40 2.52
C SER A 168 -17.58 -10.90 1.44
N ALA A 169 -16.29 -11.26 1.57
CA ALA A 169 -15.29 -10.97 0.54
C ALA A 169 -15.65 -11.63 -0.81
N GLU A 170 -16.26 -12.80 -0.77
CA GLU A 170 -16.68 -13.54 -1.98
C GLU A 170 -17.84 -12.84 -2.69
N ASP A 171 -18.82 -12.31 -1.96
CA ASP A 171 -19.92 -11.54 -2.54
C ASP A 171 -19.41 -10.35 -3.35
N LEU A 172 -18.47 -9.59 -2.77
CA LEU A 172 -17.89 -8.41 -3.41
C LEU A 172 -17.15 -8.78 -4.69
N LEU A 173 -16.41 -9.90 -4.65
CA LEU A 173 -15.65 -10.36 -5.78
C LEU A 173 -16.55 -10.93 -6.88
N GLU A 174 -17.61 -11.66 -6.54
CA GLU A 174 -18.61 -12.15 -7.51
C GLU A 174 -19.16 -11.00 -8.36
N TRP A 175 -19.37 -9.83 -7.77
CA TRP A 175 -19.87 -8.65 -8.50
C TRP A 175 -18.81 -7.98 -9.39
N LEU A 176 -17.52 -8.11 -9.08
CA LEU A 176 -16.41 -7.54 -9.84
C LEU A 176 -15.88 -8.48 -10.94
N ARG A 177 -15.98 -9.81 -10.76
CA ARG A 177 -15.52 -10.83 -11.72
C ARG A 177 -15.98 -10.57 -13.16
N PRO A 178 -17.27 -10.26 -13.45
CA PRO A 178 -17.72 -10.00 -14.82
C PRO A 178 -17.00 -8.82 -15.48
N PHE A 179 -16.66 -7.77 -14.71
CA PHE A 179 -15.90 -6.63 -15.23
C PHE A 179 -14.43 -7.01 -15.48
N CYS A 180 -13.82 -7.77 -14.57
CA CYS A 180 -12.44 -8.20 -14.70
C CYS A 180 -12.24 -9.22 -15.84
N ALA A 181 -13.25 -10.04 -16.16
CA ALA A 181 -13.22 -11.02 -17.24
C ALA A 181 -13.60 -10.46 -18.62
N ASP A 182 -14.11 -9.24 -18.71
CA ASP A 182 -14.56 -8.64 -19.97
C ASP A 182 -13.39 -8.05 -20.78
N ASP A 183 -13.00 -8.75 -21.85
CA ASP A 183 -11.90 -8.36 -22.74
C ASP A 183 -12.18 -7.12 -23.59
N THR A 184 -13.44 -6.67 -23.65
CA THR A 184 -13.78 -5.40 -24.29
C THR A 184 -13.43 -4.18 -23.43
N ARG A 185 -13.12 -4.40 -22.14
CA ARG A 185 -12.83 -3.32 -21.19
C ARG A 185 -11.35 -2.93 -21.18
N PRO A 186 -11.03 -1.68 -20.87
CA PRO A 186 -9.65 -1.25 -20.72
C PRO A 186 -8.89 -2.08 -19.66
N MET A 187 -7.70 -2.54 -20.02
CA MET A 187 -6.85 -3.40 -19.19
C MET A 187 -6.42 -2.74 -17.87
N ARG A 188 -6.14 -1.43 -17.86
CA ARG A 188 -5.63 -0.71 -16.68
C ARG A 188 -6.62 -0.71 -15.50
N PRO A 189 -7.90 -0.34 -15.66
CA PRO A 189 -8.92 -0.52 -14.64
C PRO A 189 -9.04 -1.95 -14.11
N ARG A 190 -8.99 -2.97 -14.98
CA ARG A 190 -9.09 -4.39 -14.59
C ARG A 190 -7.96 -4.78 -13.62
N ILE A 191 -6.72 -4.39 -13.93
CA ILE A 191 -5.55 -4.62 -13.06
C ILE A 191 -5.72 -3.90 -11.72
N GLN A 192 -6.16 -2.64 -11.75
CA GLN A 192 -6.28 -1.84 -10.53
C GLN A 192 -7.38 -2.36 -9.60
N VAL A 193 -8.52 -2.81 -10.14
CA VAL A 193 -9.60 -3.45 -9.36
C VAL A 193 -9.07 -4.70 -8.64
N LEU A 194 -8.42 -5.62 -9.37
CA LEU A 194 -7.86 -6.83 -8.78
C LEU A 194 -6.73 -6.54 -7.77
N GLN A 195 -5.97 -5.47 -7.98
CA GLN A 195 -4.91 -5.05 -7.05
C GLN A 195 -5.48 -4.46 -5.75
N ILE A 196 -6.48 -3.58 -5.83
CA ILE A 196 -7.18 -3.05 -4.64
C ILE A 196 -7.75 -4.21 -3.82
N TRP A 197 -8.34 -5.20 -4.50
CA TRP A 197 -8.87 -6.38 -3.85
C TRP A 197 -7.76 -7.23 -3.21
N GLY A 198 -6.67 -7.54 -3.93
CA GLY A 198 -5.55 -8.33 -3.40
C GLY A 198 -4.76 -7.67 -2.26
N GLN A 199 -4.90 -6.35 -2.05
CA GLN A 199 -4.32 -5.65 -0.91
C GLN A 199 -5.18 -5.79 0.35
N SER A 200 -6.50 -5.92 0.19
CA SER A 200 -7.45 -6.00 1.30
C SER A 200 -7.82 -7.45 1.61
N PHE A 201 -7.93 -8.32 0.62
CA PHE A 201 -8.36 -9.70 0.77
C PHE A 201 -7.39 -10.67 0.11
N ASN A 202 -7.41 -11.93 0.53
CA ASN A 202 -6.66 -12.98 -0.13
C ASN A 202 -7.33 -13.34 -1.45
N LEU A 203 -6.58 -13.23 -2.56
CA LEU A 203 -7.10 -13.65 -3.86
C LEU A 203 -7.37 -15.15 -3.92
N THR A 204 -8.45 -15.55 -4.62
CA THR A 204 -8.61 -16.95 -5.03
C THR A 204 -7.47 -17.33 -5.98
N GLU A 205 -7.21 -18.62 -6.15
CA GLU A 205 -6.15 -19.07 -7.07
C GLU A 205 -6.41 -18.60 -8.52
N GLU A 206 -7.67 -18.65 -8.96
CA GLU A 206 -8.08 -18.24 -10.31
C GLU A 206 -7.94 -16.72 -10.51
N ASP A 207 -8.43 -15.92 -9.57
CA ASP A 207 -8.35 -14.45 -9.64
C ASP A 207 -6.89 -13.97 -9.50
N GLY A 208 -6.09 -14.69 -8.71
CA GLY A 208 -4.65 -14.48 -8.61
C GLY A 208 -3.93 -14.75 -9.92
N LYS A 209 -4.23 -15.87 -10.60
CA LYS A 209 -3.71 -16.19 -11.94
C LYS A 209 -4.10 -15.11 -12.95
N LEU A 210 -5.35 -14.64 -12.93
CA LEU A 210 -5.84 -13.61 -13.82
C LEU A 210 -5.13 -12.25 -13.61
N LEU A 211 -4.89 -11.86 -12.35
CA LEU A 211 -4.11 -10.66 -12.03
C LEU A 211 -2.66 -10.76 -12.56
N VAL A 212 -2.02 -11.91 -12.37
CA VAL A 212 -0.68 -12.17 -12.91
C VAL A 212 -0.69 -12.07 -14.44
N PHE A 213 -1.73 -12.60 -15.10
CA PHE A 213 -1.87 -12.56 -16.55
C PHE A 213 -1.94 -11.12 -17.05
N PHE A 214 -2.87 -10.31 -16.54
CA PHE A 214 -3.04 -8.93 -17.00
C PHE A 214 -1.81 -8.06 -16.72
N ARG A 215 -1.13 -8.26 -15.58
CA ARG A 215 0.12 -7.54 -15.29
C ARG A 215 1.22 -7.92 -16.27
N THR A 216 1.36 -9.20 -16.55
CA THR A 216 2.32 -9.72 -17.54
C THR A 216 2.03 -9.16 -18.92
N GLU A 217 0.77 -9.24 -19.36
CA GLU A 217 0.33 -8.72 -20.65
C GLU A 217 0.57 -7.20 -20.78
N ALA A 218 0.29 -6.43 -19.73
CA ALA A 218 0.53 -4.99 -19.72
C ALA A 218 2.01 -4.63 -19.86
N ILE A 219 2.90 -5.35 -19.16
CA ILE A 219 4.34 -5.13 -19.22
C ILE A 219 4.88 -5.52 -20.60
N LEU A 220 4.41 -6.65 -21.15
CA LEU A 220 4.86 -7.13 -22.46
C LEU A 220 4.35 -6.24 -23.60
N LYS A 221 3.11 -5.76 -23.56
CA LYS A 221 2.61 -4.78 -24.56
C LYS A 221 3.43 -3.49 -24.59
N ALA A 222 4.00 -3.07 -23.47
CA ALA A 222 4.82 -1.87 -23.39
C ALA A 222 6.21 -2.03 -24.01
N THR A 223 6.80 -3.24 -23.92
CA THR A 223 8.24 -3.44 -24.19
C THR A 223 8.50 -4.45 -25.31
N TRP A 224 7.71 -5.52 -25.37
CA TRP A 224 7.75 -6.58 -26.39
C TRP A 224 6.39 -6.75 -27.08
N PRO A 225 5.92 -5.75 -27.85
CA PRO A 225 4.58 -5.80 -28.46
C PRO A 225 4.39 -6.96 -29.46
N GLN A 226 5.50 -7.57 -29.93
CA GLN A 226 5.50 -8.73 -30.80
C GLN A 226 5.21 -10.05 -30.06
N ARG A 227 5.47 -10.11 -28.74
CA ARG A 227 5.23 -11.31 -27.92
C ARG A 227 3.84 -11.22 -27.29
N GLN A 228 2.90 -11.97 -27.84
CA GLN A 228 1.58 -12.16 -27.22
C GLN A 228 1.71 -13.11 -26.03
N VAL A 229 0.99 -12.84 -24.93
CA VAL A 229 0.99 -13.67 -23.72
C VAL A 229 -0.27 -14.49 -23.70
N ASP A 230 -0.14 -15.78 -23.42
CA ASP A 230 -1.26 -16.67 -23.15
C ASP A 230 -1.33 -17.02 -21.65
N ILE A 231 -2.50 -17.45 -21.18
CA ILE A 231 -2.69 -17.94 -19.81
C ILE A 231 -1.77 -19.14 -19.53
N ALA A 232 -1.51 -19.97 -20.56
CA ALA A 232 -0.55 -21.07 -20.45
C ALA A 232 0.87 -20.59 -20.08
N ASP A 233 1.30 -19.42 -20.56
CA ASP A 233 2.65 -18.88 -20.27
C ASP A 233 2.85 -18.56 -18.78
N ILE A 234 1.75 -18.33 -18.04
CA ILE A 234 1.80 -17.91 -16.63
C ILE A 234 1.19 -18.92 -15.63
N GLU A 235 0.66 -20.03 -16.14
CA GLU A 235 -0.13 -21.00 -15.37
C GLU A 235 0.63 -21.57 -14.17
N ASN A 236 1.93 -21.85 -14.35
CA ASN A 236 2.79 -22.44 -13.34
C ASN A 236 4.15 -21.74 -13.30
N GLU A 237 4.95 -22.05 -12.27
CA GLU A 237 6.28 -21.44 -12.10
C GLU A 237 7.23 -21.74 -13.26
N VAL A 238 7.21 -22.96 -13.80
CA VAL A 238 8.08 -23.39 -14.90
C VAL A 238 7.82 -22.57 -16.16
N ASN A 239 6.55 -22.38 -16.52
CA ASN A 239 6.13 -21.62 -17.69
C ASN A 239 6.51 -20.14 -17.52
N ARG A 240 6.27 -19.56 -16.34
CA ARG A 240 6.70 -18.18 -16.04
C ARG A 240 8.22 -18.02 -16.16
N TYR A 241 8.99 -18.97 -15.63
CA TYR A 241 10.46 -18.93 -15.74
C TYR A 241 10.96 -19.12 -17.18
N ALA A 242 10.28 -19.95 -17.98
CA ALA A 242 10.58 -20.11 -19.40
C ALA A 242 10.33 -18.81 -20.17
N LEU A 243 9.19 -18.15 -19.94
CA LEU A 243 8.88 -16.84 -20.51
C LEU A 243 9.92 -15.80 -20.09
N PHE A 244 10.26 -15.72 -18.79
CA PHE A 244 11.30 -14.80 -18.33
C PHE A 244 12.65 -15.07 -18.99
N SER A 245 13.04 -16.34 -19.14
CA SER A 245 14.28 -16.71 -19.81
C SER A 245 14.29 -16.29 -21.28
N GLU A 246 13.18 -16.51 -22.01
CA GLU A 246 12.99 -16.07 -23.40
C GLU A 246 13.19 -14.55 -23.55
N LEU A 247 12.53 -13.77 -22.69
CA LEU A 247 12.61 -12.31 -22.69
C LEU A 247 14.01 -11.83 -22.29
N LEU A 248 14.62 -12.43 -21.27
CA LEU A 248 15.97 -12.08 -20.82
C LEU A 248 17.02 -12.33 -21.92
N GLU A 249 16.91 -13.43 -22.65
CA GLU A 249 17.86 -13.77 -23.71
C GLU A 249 17.72 -12.85 -24.94
N SER A 250 16.51 -12.37 -25.22
CA SER A 250 16.26 -11.40 -26.30
C SER A 250 16.61 -9.96 -25.91
N SER A 251 16.67 -9.64 -24.61
CA SER A 251 16.93 -8.28 -24.10
C SER A 251 18.37 -7.79 -24.34
N ARG A 252 18.48 -6.53 -24.78
CA ARG A 252 19.72 -5.78 -25.06
C ARG A 252 19.73 -4.37 -24.47
N GLN A 253 18.57 -3.78 -24.21
CA GLN A 253 18.45 -2.38 -23.76
C GLN A 253 18.20 -2.29 -22.25
N GLU A 254 18.63 -1.19 -21.63
CA GLU A 254 18.42 -0.94 -20.19
C GLU A 254 16.92 -0.94 -19.81
N VAL A 255 16.10 -0.31 -20.65
CA VAL A 255 14.64 -0.24 -20.46
C VAL A 255 14.01 -1.64 -20.42
N GLU A 256 14.50 -2.57 -21.23
CA GLU A 256 14.02 -3.96 -21.25
C GLU A 256 14.32 -4.66 -19.93
N PHE A 257 15.52 -4.47 -19.37
CA PHE A 257 15.87 -5.01 -18.06
C PHE A 257 15.02 -4.42 -16.93
N GLN A 258 14.71 -3.11 -16.98
CA GLN A 258 13.79 -2.49 -16.01
C GLN A 258 12.38 -3.10 -16.08
N HIS A 259 11.88 -3.43 -17.28
CA HIS A 259 10.59 -4.09 -17.43
C HIS A 259 10.63 -5.56 -16.98
N LEU A 260 11.77 -6.24 -17.07
CA LEU A 260 11.96 -7.56 -16.46
C LEU A 260 11.94 -7.49 -14.92
N VAL A 261 12.48 -6.43 -14.31
CA VAL A 261 12.35 -6.20 -12.85
C VAL A 261 10.88 -6.07 -12.47
N LEU A 262 10.11 -5.25 -13.19
CA LEU A 262 8.67 -5.08 -12.96
C LEU A 262 7.91 -6.40 -13.13
N LEU A 263 8.30 -7.21 -14.12
CA LEU A 263 7.70 -8.51 -14.38
C LEU A 263 7.92 -9.47 -13.20
N LEU A 264 9.15 -9.59 -12.71
CA LEU A 264 9.46 -10.43 -11.56
C LEU A 264 8.76 -9.94 -10.28
N GLN A 265 8.65 -8.63 -10.07
CA GLN A 265 7.89 -8.05 -8.94
C GLN A 265 6.39 -8.30 -9.04
N ALA A 266 5.84 -8.33 -10.25
CA ALA A 266 4.42 -8.60 -10.49
C ALA A 266 4.02 -10.07 -10.22
N TRP A 267 5.00 -10.97 -10.23
CA TRP A 267 4.83 -12.41 -10.14
C TRP A 267 4.92 -12.94 -8.70
N PRO A 268 4.23 -14.06 -8.37
CA PRO A 268 4.50 -14.80 -7.15
C PRO A 268 5.99 -15.18 -7.04
N PRO A 269 6.60 -15.15 -5.84
CA PRO A 269 8.00 -15.52 -5.65
C PRO A 269 8.26 -16.89 -6.26
N MET A 270 9.24 -16.95 -7.16
CA MET A 270 9.65 -18.20 -7.79
C MET A 270 10.58 -18.93 -6.84
N ARG A 271 10.08 -20.02 -6.28
CA ARG A 271 10.87 -20.93 -5.45
C ARG A 271 11.12 -22.12 -6.34
N HIS A 272 12.19 -22.06 -7.12
CA HIS A 272 12.58 -23.22 -7.91
C HIS A 272 12.89 -24.34 -6.90
N ASP A 273 11.92 -25.22 -6.66
CA ASP A 273 12.00 -26.32 -5.69
C ASP A 273 13.09 -27.34 -6.08
N SER A 274 13.71 -27.18 -7.25
CA SER A 274 15.01 -27.74 -7.61
C SER A 274 16.15 -26.97 -6.93
N VAL A 275 16.17 -26.95 -5.60
CA VAL A 275 17.18 -26.30 -4.76
C VAL A 275 18.50 -27.09 -4.83
N THR A 276 19.29 -26.82 -5.86
CA THR A 276 20.74 -27.06 -5.82
C THR A 276 21.54 -25.93 -6.45
N ASP A 277 20.96 -25.11 -7.33
CA ASP A 277 21.72 -24.08 -8.04
C ASP A 277 21.15 -22.67 -7.87
N ILE A 278 21.78 -21.86 -7.02
CA ILE A 278 21.50 -20.43 -6.82
C ILE A 278 21.57 -19.65 -8.13
N THR A 279 22.33 -20.14 -9.12
CA THR A 279 22.43 -19.48 -10.43
C THR A 279 21.16 -19.57 -11.26
N SER A 280 20.24 -20.47 -10.91
CA SER A 280 18.91 -20.56 -11.53
C SER A 280 17.92 -19.50 -10.99
N ASN A 281 18.28 -18.78 -9.92
CA ASN A 281 17.42 -17.75 -9.37
C ASN A 281 17.21 -16.62 -10.41
N PRO A 282 15.95 -16.21 -10.69
CA PRO A 282 15.64 -15.26 -11.76
C PRO A 282 16.29 -13.88 -11.53
N TRP A 283 16.39 -13.43 -10.28
CA TRP A 283 17.07 -12.17 -9.93
C TRP A 283 18.58 -12.26 -10.17
N VAL A 284 19.20 -13.37 -9.78
CA VAL A 284 20.63 -13.61 -10.02
C VAL A 284 20.92 -13.68 -11.52
N ARG A 285 20.07 -14.37 -12.30
CA ARG A 285 20.20 -14.42 -13.78
C ARG A 285 20.02 -13.07 -14.42
N LEU A 286 19.00 -12.30 -14.01
CA LEU A 286 18.76 -10.95 -14.51
C LEU A 286 20.00 -10.08 -14.34
N VAL A 287 20.52 -9.99 -13.11
CA VAL A 287 21.72 -9.20 -12.81
C VAL A 287 22.95 -9.72 -13.55
N THR A 288 23.11 -11.04 -13.66
CA THR A 288 24.22 -11.64 -14.43
C THR A 288 24.19 -11.20 -15.90
N VAL A 289 23.01 -11.22 -16.52
CA VAL A 289 22.83 -10.82 -17.92
C VAL A 289 22.98 -9.30 -18.08
N MET A 290 22.43 -8.51 -17.17
CA MET A 290 22.63 -7.04 -17.14
C MET A 290 24.12 -6.68 -17.07
N LEU A 291 24.87 -7.30 -16.13
CA LEU A 291 26.30 -7.07 -15.93
C LEU A 291 27.17 -7.51 -17.12
N SER A 292 26.72 -8.51 -17.90
CA SER A 292 27.46 -9.00 -19.06
C SER A 292 27.15 -8.28 -20.36
N ARG A 293 25.94 -7.69 -20.50
CA ARG A 293 25.47 -7.08 -21.75
C ARG A 293 25.50 -5.55 -21.75
N CYS A 294 25.46 -4.90 -20.60
CA CYS A 294 25.52 -3.44 -20.53
C CYS A 294 26.94 -2.92 -20.79
N THR A 295 27.05 -1.81 -21.54
CA THR A 295 28.33 -1.26 -22.01
C THR A 295 29.18 -0.65 -20.90
N VAL A 296 30.50 -0.63 -21.11
CA VAL A 296 31.51 -0.15 -20.15
C VAL A 296 31.33 1.34 -19.77
N GLU A 297 30.63 2.10 -20.61
CA GLU A 297 30.43 3.54 -20.45
C GLU A 297 29.50 3.91 -19.28
N ASN A 298 28.66 2.99 -18.78
CA ASN A 298 27.71 3.24 -17.68
C ASN A 298 27.90 2.31 -16.46
N LYS A 299 29.14 1.87 -16.19
CA LYS A 299 29.46 0.91 -15.12
C LYS A 299 28.99 1.33 -13.72
N GLU A 300 29.18 2.60 -13.36
CA GLU A 300 28.76 3.12 -12.04
C GLU A 300 27.24 3.17 -11.91
N GLY A 301 26.53 3.58 -12.97
CA GLY A 301 25.07 3.54 -13.03
C GLY A 301 24.54 2.11 -12.86
N LEU A 302 25.17 1.13 -13.53
CA LEU A 302 24.79 -0.28 -13.46
C LEU A 302 24.88 -0.86 -12.04
N GLY A 303 25.94 -0.54 -11.30
CA GLY A 303 26.08 -0.95 -9.91
C GLY A 303 24.98 -0.37 -9.01
N ASN A 304 24.61 0.89 -9.23
CA ASN A 304 23.52 1.54 -8.50
C ASN A 304 22.15 0.96 -8.86
N GLU A 305 21.92 0.57 -10.11
CA GLU A 305 20.69 -0.12 -10.50
C GLU A 305 20.56 -1.49 -9.82
N VAL A 306 21.65 -2.26 -9.70
CA VAL A 306 21.63 -3.53 -8.94
C VAL A 306 21.28 -3.30 -7.47
N LEU A 307 21.81 -2.25 -6.85
CA LEU A 307 21.42 -1.87 -5.48
C LEU A 307 19.95 -1.51 -5.39
N LYS A 308 19.43 -0.68 -6.31
CA LYS A 308 18.01 -0.31 -6.34
C LYS A 308 17.12 -1.54 -6.47
N ILE A 309 17.48 -2.49 -7.33
CA ILE A 309 16.77 -3.77 -7.47
C ILE A 309 16.76 -4.49 -6.12
N CYS A 310 17.92 -4.73 -5.51
CA CYS A 310 18.00 -5.48 -4.26
C CYS A 310 17.23 -4.79 -3.11
N ARG A 311 17.35 -3.47 -2.99
CA ARG A 311 16.64 -2.65 -2.00
C ARG A 311 15.12 -2.69 -2.19
N SER A 312 14.65 -2.77 -3.43
CA SER A 312 13.21 -2.91 -3.73
C SER A 312 12.63 -4.25 -3.27
N LEU A 313 13.47 -5.26 -3.05
CA LEU A 313 13.06 -6.59 -2.59
C LEU A 313 13.05 -6.69 -1.05
N TYR A 314 13.62 -5.73 -0.34
CA TYR A 314 13.63 -5.73 1.12
C TYR A 314 12.21 -5.64 1.67
N ASN A 315 11.95 -6.38 2.75
CA ASN A 315 10.62 -6.51 3.38
C ASN A 315 9.52 -7.11 2.46
N THR A 316 9.89 -7.72 1.33
CA THR A 316 8.95 -8.40 0.44
C THR A 316 9.08 -9.92 0.54
N LYS A 317 8.07 -10.65 0.05
CA LYS A 317 8.12 -12.13 -0.08
C LYS A 317 9.20 -12.61 -1.08
N GLN A 318 9.82 -11.70 -1.83
CA GLN A 318 10.85 -11.97 -2.84
C GLN A 318 12.27 -11.66 -2.33
N MET A 319 12.44 -11.38 -1.04
CA MET A 319 13.74 -11.09 -0.45
C MET A 319 14.76 -12.19 -0.77
N LEU A 320 15.94 -11.77 -1.23
CA LEU A 320 17.00 -12.70 -1.63
C LEU A 320 17.66 -13.36 -0.42
N PRO A 321 17.95 -14.68 -0.48
CA PRO A 321 18.71 -15.36 0.57
C PRO A 321 20.17 -14.89 0.57
N ALA A 322 20.85 -15.06 1.70
CA ALA A 322 22.22 -14.59 1.90
C ALA A 322 23.21 -15.16 0.85
N GLU A 323 23.01 -16.40 0.40
CA GLU A 323 23.86 -17.00 -0.63
C GLU A 323 23.68 -16.35 -2.01
N ALA A 324 22.45 -15.91 -2.33
CA ALA A 324 22.19 -15.16 -3.57
C ALA A 324 22.84 -13.77 -3.50
N VAL A 325 22.72 -13.09 -2.37
CA VAL A 325 23.40 -11.81 -2.08
C VAL A 325 24.92 -11.96 -2.25
N LYS A 326 25.53 -13.01 -1.67
CA LYS A 326 26.96 -13.31 -1.83
C LYS A 326 27.37 -13.53 -3.29
N LYS A 327 26.53 -14.22 -4.07
CA LYS A 327 26.77 -14.44 -5.50
C LYS A 327 26.69 -13.13 -6.29
N LEU A 328 25.71 -12.28 -6.02
CA LEU A 328 25.58 -10.95 -6.62
C LEU A 328 26.80 -10.08 -6.31
N CYS A 329 27.29 -10.10 -5.07
CA CYS A 329 28.53 -9.41 -4.70
C CYS A 329 29.73 -9.91 -5.53
N SER A 330 29.87 -11.22 -5.69
CA SER A 330 30.93 -11.80 -6.51
C SER A 330 30.85 -11.36 -7.97
N LEU A 331 29.64 -11.18 -8.52
CA LEU A 331 29.41 -10.67 -9.87
C LEU A 331 29.73 -9.17 -10.00
N LEU A 332 29.39 -8.36 -9.00
CA LEU A 332 29.75 -6.94 -8.98
C LEU A 332 31.27 -6.76 -8.88
N LEU A 333 31.93 -7.55 -8.03
CA LEU A 333 33.38 -7.53 -7.87
C LEU A 333 34.12 -7.96 -9.14
N SER A 334 33.62 -8.94 -9.89
CA SER A 334 34.22 -9.34 -11.18
C SER A 334 34.15 -8.23 -12.23
N GLN A 335 33.18 -7.32 -12.11
CA GLN A 335 33.04 -6.12 -12.94
C GLN A 335 33.74 -4.88 -12.36
N SER A 336 34.61 -5.04 -11.36
CA SER A 336 35.32 -3.96 -10.65
C SER A 336 34.40 -2.94 -9.94
N LEU A 337 33.18 -3.34 -9.57
CA LEU A 337 32.21 -2.51 -8.86
C LEU A 337 32.26 -2.76 -7.35
N LEU A 338 33.33 -2.29 -6.71
CA LEU A 338 33.57 -2.53 -5.28
C LEU A 338 32.55 -1.82 -4.37
N LEU A 339 32.27 -0.53 -4.61
CA LEU A 339 31.38 0.26 -3.76
C LEU A 339 29.95 -0.32 -3.68
N PRO A 340 29.29 -0.66 -4.80
CA PRO A 340 27.99 -1.32 -4.75
C PRO A 340 28.02 -2.69 -4.07
N ALA A 341 29.08 -3.47 -4.26
CA ALA A 341 29.23 -4.76 -3.59
C ALA A 341 29.33 -4.61 -2.06
N LEU A 342 30.11 -3.64 -1.58
CA LEU A 342 30.26 -3.38 -0.14
C LEU A 342 28.94 -2.92 0.50
N LYS A 343 28.19 -2.02 -0.16
CA LYS A 343 26.87 -1.58 0.33
C LYS A 343 25.90 -2.76 0.47
N LEU A 344 25.84 -3.61 -0.55
CA LEU A 344 24.95 -4.78 -0.58
C LEU A 344 25.30 -5.81 0.53
N LEU A 345 26.59 -5.98 0.85
CA LEU A 345 27.02 -6.85 1.95
C LEU A 345 26.65 -6.25 3.32
N LEU A 346 26.84 -4.95 3.52
CA LEU A 346 26.63 -4.27 4.79
C LEU A 346 25.14 -4.05 5.11
N GLU A 347 24.29 -3.91 4.10
CA GLU A 347 22.83 -3.82 4.26
C GLU A 347 22.20 -5.14 4.73
N SER A 348 22.90 -6.27 4.54
CA SER A 348 22.47 -7.54 5.10
C SER A 348 22.55 -7.53 6.63
N GLN A 349 21.63 -8.22 7.31
CA GLN A 349 21.71 -8.46 8.75
C GLN A 349 22.60 -9.66 9.11
N ASP A 350 23.22 -10.31 8.12
CA ASP A 350 24.04 -11.51 8.28
C ASP A 350 25.50 -11.17 8.61
N GLU A 351 25.97 -11.57 9.79
CA GLU A 351 27.34 -11.39 10.25
C GLU A 351 28.38 -12.03 9.31
N SER A 352 28.03 -13.12 8.62
CA SER A 352 28.92 -13.79 7.67
C SER A 352 29.18 -12.95 6.43
N LEU A 353 28.19 -12.17 5.97
CA LEU A 353 28.34 -11.23 4.85
C LEU A 353 29.13 -9.99 5.28
N HIS A 354 28.97 -9.53 6.52
CA HIS A 354 29.82 -8.47 7.08
C HIS A 354 31.29 -8.89 7.16
N ALA A 355 31.58 -10.15 7.48
CA ALA A 355 32.95 -10.66 7.46
C ALA A 355 33.58 -10.56 6.05
N VAL A 356 32.84 -10.95 5.01
CA VAL A 356 33.29 -10.81 3.60
C VAL A 356 33.50 -9.33 3.23
N ALA A 357 32.62 -8.43 3.70
CA ALA A 357 32.79 -7.00 3.46
C ALA A 357 34.11 -6.49 4.09
N LEU A 358 34.43 -6.92 5.30
CA LEU A 358 35.66 -6.53 5.99
C LEU A 358 36.92 -7.09 5.31
N GLU A 359 36.88 -8.31 4.78
CA GLU A 359 37.97 -8.85 3.96
C GLU A 359 38.25 -7.96 2.73
N HIS A 360 37.20 -7.49 2.05
CA HIS A 360 37.37 -6.56 0.94
C HIS A 360 37.85 -5.16 1.37
N ILE A 361 37.36 -4.64 2.50
CA ILE A 361 37.78 -3.33 3.05
C ILE A 361 39.26 -3.37 3.47
N THR A 362 39.71 -4.42 4.15
CA THR A 362 41.11 -4.60 4.56
C THR A 362 42.07 -4.71 3.38
N ALA A 363 41.61 -5.25 2.24
CA ALA A 363 42.41 -5.34 1.02
C ALA A 363 42.60 -3.98 0.31
N VAL A 364 41.79 -2.96 0.61
CA VAL A 364 41.90 -1.63 0.00
C VAL A 364 43.00 -0.82 0.67
N VAL A 365 44.06 -0.55 -0.10
CA VAL A 365 45.22 0.23 0.37
C VAL A 365 44.97 1.75 0.27
N LYS A 366 44.20 2.20 -0.72
CA LYS A 366 43.92 3.62 -0.97
C LYS A 366 42.42 3.86 -1.14
N VAL A 367 41.87 4.73 -0.30
CA VAL A 367 40.48 5.18 -0.37
C VAL A 367 40.34 6.31 -1.40
N ASN A 368 39.30 6.25 -2.23
CA ASN A 368 38.94 7.25 -3.24
C ASN A 368 37.42 7.25 -3.47
N ASP A 369 36.93 8.17 -4.30
CA ASP A 369 35.50 8.33 -4.57
C ASP A 369 34.85 7.09 -5.23
N SER A 370 35.64 6.20 -5.85
CA SER A 370 35.13 4.96 -6.46
C SER A 370 34.92 3.80 -5.48
N ASN A 371 35.50 3.88 -4.28
CA ASN A 371 35.42 2.82 -3.26
C ASN A 371 34.83 3.28 -1.92
N CYS A 372 34.65 4.58 -1.71
CA CYS A 372 34.12 5.12 -0.48
C CYS A 372 33.22 6.33 -0.74
N ASP A 373 32.03 6.30 -0.16
CA ASP A 373 31.12 7.43 -0.10
C ASP A 373 30.49 7.54 1.30
N GLN A 374 29.76 8.63 1.53
CA GLN A 374 29.12 8.89 2.84
C GLN A 374 28.10 7.81 3.24
N GLU A 375 27.44 7.19 2.26
CA GLU A 375 26.48 6.12 2.50
C GLU A 375 27.20 4.86 3.04
N LEU A 376 28.30 4.45 2.42
CA LEU A 376 29.10 3.32 2.88
C LEU A 376 29.62 3.56 4.31
N LEU A 377 30.10 4.77 4.61
CA LEU A 377 30.59 5.12 5.95
C LEU A 377 29.47 5.05 6.99
N SER A 378 28.26 5.46 6.62
CA SER A 378 27.08 5.35 7.47
C SER A 378 26.71 3.89 7.73
N LEU A 379 26.71 3.04 6.69
CA LEU A 379 26.43 1.61 6.81
C LEU A 379 27.45 0.89 7.71
N LEU A 380 28.74 1.27 7.65
CA LEU A 380 29.77 0.71 8.54
C LEU A 380 29.52 1.06 10.01
N LEU A 381 29.02 2.26 10.28
CA LEU A 381 28.66 2.69 11.63
C LEU A 381 27.38 1.99 12.11
N ASP A 382 26.36 1.87 11.26
CA ASP A 382 25.11 1.16 11.55
C ASP A 382 25.34 -0.32 11.85
N ALA A 383 26.23 -0.98 11.09
CA ALA A 383 26.67 -2.35 11.32
C ALA A 383 27.63 -2.51 12.52
N ARG A 384 27.95 -1.42 13.24
CA ARG A 384 28.85 -1.38 14.41
C ARG A 384 30.26 -1.94 14.11
N LEU A 385 30.75 -1.75 12.88
CA LEU A 385 32.03 -2.32 12.43
C LEU A 385 33.24 -1.40 12.64
N LEU A 386 33.06 -0.24 13.30
CA LEU A 386 34.11 0.76 13.54
C LEU A 386 35.40 0.15 14.12
N VAL A 387 35.27 -0.68 15.16
CA VAL A 387 36.42 -1.31 15.84
C VAL A 387 37.23 -2.17 14.88
N LYS A 388 36.54 -2.94 14.02
CA LYS A 388 37.19 -3.82 13.04
C LYS A 388 37.85 -3.05 11.89
N CYS A 389 37.49 -1.77 11.70
CA CYS A 389 38.03 -0.92 10.65
C CYS A 389 39.26 -0.12 11.08
N VAL A 390 39.66 -0.12 12.36
CA VAL A 390 40.76 0.72 12.90
C VAL A 390 42.07 0.56 12.14
N SER A 391 42.40 -0.66 11.73
CA SER A 391 43.63 -0.98 10.99
C SER A 391 43.55 -0.73 9.47
N THR A 392 42.41 -0.24 8.97
CA THR A 392 42.14 -0.08 7.54
C THR A 392 42.24 1.38 7.09
N ALA A 393 42.44 1.59 5.79
CA ALA A 393 42.50 2.94 5.21
C ALA A 393 41.17 3.71 5.31
N PHE A 394 40.06 3.04 5.65
CA PHE A 394 38.75 3.66 5.84
C PHE A 394 38.62 4.35 7.21
N TYR A 395 39.41 3.97 8.22
CA TYR A 395 39.24 4.51 9.57
C TYR A 395 39.26 6.06 9.64
N PRO A 396 40.23 6.77 9.02
CA PRO A 396 40.23 8.24 9.04
C PRO A 396 38.96 8.84 8.42
N HIS A 397 38.47 8.25 7.33
CA HIS A 397 37.27 8.71 6.62
C HIS A 397 36.00 8.48 7.44
N ILE A 398 35.91 7.36 8.17
CA ILE A 398 34.79 7.09 9.10
C ILE A 398 34.77 8.13 10.22
N ILE A 399 35.93 8.45 10.80
CA ILE A 399 36.02 9.47 11.85
C ILE A 399 35.67 10.86 11.31
N GLU A 400 36.16 11.23 10.12
CA GLU A 400 35.80 12.51 9.49
C GLU A 400 34.29 12.61 9.22
N HIS A 401 33.65 11.55 8.73
CA HIS A 401 32.20 11.51 8.51
C HIS A 401 31.39 11.64 9.80
N LEU A 402 31.82 10.93 10.85
CA LEU A 402 31.21 11.01 12.17
C LEU A 402 31.33 12.43 12.76
N LEU A 403 32.46 13.10 12.58
CA LEU A 403 32.69 14.47 13.07
C LEU A 403 32.03 15.54 12.21
N ALA A 404 31.84 15.28 10.91
CA ALA A 404 31.19 16.19 9.98
C ALA A 404 29.66 16.25 10.19
N SER A 405 29.08 15.23 10.84
CA SER A 405 27.67 15.15 11.20
C SER A 405 27.42 15.97 12.49
N PRO A 406 26.99 17.24 12.42
CA PRO A 406 26.96 18.12 13.58
C PRO A 406 25.75 17.78 14.43
N GLN A 407 26.00 17.40 15.69
CA GLN A 407 25.07 17.42 16.85
C GLN A 407 23.64 16.92 16.56
N GLN A 408 23.37 15.65 16.94
CA GLN A 408 22.15 14.85 16.71
C GLN A 408 22.17 13.92 15.48
N GLY A 409 23.35 13.42 15.08
CA GLY A 409 23.41 12.23 14.23
C GLY A 409 22.91 10.98 14.99
N PRO A 410 22.53 9.90 14.29
CA PRO A 410 22.05 8.65 14.90
C PRO A 410 23.13 7.90 15.72
N TRP A 411 24.40 8.29 15.58
CA TRP A 411 25.54 7.59 16.21
C TRP A 411 26.04 8.31 17.46
N ASP A 412 26.05 7.60 18.58
CA ASP A 412 26.65 8.06 19.84
C ASP A 412 28.18 7.95 19.77
N ALA A 413 28.84 9.09 19.53
CA ALA A 413 30.30 9.17 19.46
C ALA A 413 31.00 8.82 20.78
N GLU A 414 30.38 9.12 21.94
CA GLU A 414 30.94 8.73 23.23
C GLU A 414 30.79 7.22 23.47
N GLY A 415 29.68 6.65 23.04
CA GLY A 415 29.44 5.20 23.01
C GLY A 415 30.43 4.46 22.11
N LEU A 416 30.69 4.97 20.91
CA LEU A 416 31.68 4.41 19.99
C LEU A 416 33.11 4.50 20.54
N ALA A 417 33.47 5.60 21.22
CA ALA A 417 34.75 5.72 21.91
C ALA A 417 34.88 4.69 23.05
N ARG A 418 33.80 4.40 23.78
CA ARG A 418 33.78 3.35 24.81
C ARG A 418 34.05 1.97 24.20
N HIS A 419 33.38 1.63 23.10
CA HIS A 419 33.61 0.36 22.40
C HIS A 419 35.05 0.23 21.87
N LEU A 420 35.64 1.32 21.36
CA LEU A 420 37.06 1.33 20.96
C LEU A 420 37.98 1.05 22.17
N ARG A 421 37.71 1.66 23.33
CA ARG A 421 38.47 1.42 24.56
C ARG A 421 38.34 -0.03 25.04
N GLU A 422 37.13 -0.58 25.04
CA GLU A 422 36.85 -1.97 25.42
C GLU A 422 37.56 -2.97 24.50
N ALA A 423 37.75 -2.63 23.23
CA ALA A 423 38.51 -3.41 22.27
C ALA A 423 40.05 -3.21 22.34
N GLY A 424 40.55 -2.37 23.26
CA GLY A 424 41.98 -2.11 23.45
C GLY A 424 42.56 -0.97 22.61
N HIS A 425 41.74 -0.23 21.87
CA HIS A 425 42.14 0.91 21.05
C HIS A 425 42.01 2.24 21.83
N GLU A 426 42.79 2.38 22.90
CA GLU A 426 42.70 3.52 23.82
C GLU A 426 43.10 4.86 23.18
N ALA A 427 44.12 4.85 22.32
CA ALA A 427 44.62 6.06 21.66
C ALA A 427 43.60 6.62 20.65
N GLU A 428 42.95 5.73 19.92
CA GLU A 428 41.87 6.01 18.97
C GLU A 428 40.61 6.51 19.68
N ALA A 429 40.21 5.85 20.78
CA ALA A 429 39.11 6.29 21.63
C ALA A 429 39.35 7.70 22.20
N GLY A 430 40.56 7.95 22.70
CA GLY A 430 40.96 9.28 23.20
C GLY A 430 40.94 10.35 22.12
N SER A 431 41.46 10.04 20.93
CA SER A 431 41.48 10.96 19.78
C SER A 431 40.06 11.32 19.31
N LEU A 432 39.16 10.34 19.26
CA LEU A 432 37.75 10.57 18.94
C LEU A 432 37.07 11.51 19.94
N LEU A 433 37.23 11.26 21.25
CA LEU A 433 36.64 12.11 22.29
C LEU A 433 37.17 13.54 22.27
N LEU A 434 38.46 13.73 22.02
CA LEU A 434 39.05 15.06 21.86
C LEU A 434 38.43 15.79 20.67
N ALA A 435 38.30 15.10 19.53
CA ALA A 435 37.70 15.66 18.33
C ALA A 435 36.22 16.05 18.50
N VAL A 436 35.43 15.22 19.20
CA VAL A 436 34.00 15.48 19.50
C VAL A 436 33.83 16.68 20.44
N ARG A 437 34.72 16.83 21.44
CA ARG A 437 34.67 17.92 22.43
C ARG A 437 35.17 19.25 21.89
N GLY A 438 35.43 19.35 20.59
CA GLY A 438 35.78 20.61 19.92
C GLY A 438 37.21 21.07 20.18
N THR A 439 38.15 20.18 20.52
CA THR A 439 39.55 20.58 20.66
C THR A 439 40.10 21.09 19.32
N HIS A 440 40.99 22.09 19.41
CA HIS A 440 41.66 22.71 18.28
C HIS A 440 42.29 21.63 17.38
N ARG A 441 42.22 21.77 16.04
CA ARG A 441 42.66 20.73 15.07
C ARG A 441 44.06 20.15 15.37
N ALA A 442 44.96 20.97 15.91
CA ALA A 442 46.33 20.58 16.28
C ALA A 442 46.43 19.63 17.50
N LEU A 443 45.35 19.44 18.27
CA LEU A 443 45.32 18.63 19.51
C LEU A 443 44.31 17.48 19.42
N ARG A 444 43.84 17.14 18.22
CA ARG A 444 42.79 16.12 18.01
C ARG A 444 43.30 14.68 18.06
N THR A 445 44.59 14.44 17.87
CA THR A 445 45.18 13.11 18.02
C THR A 445 45.95 13.03 19.33
N PHE A 446 45.94 11.87 19.99
CA PHE A 446 46.70 11.65 21.22
C PHE A 446 48.19 11.97 21.04
N SER A 447 48.77 11.59 19.90
CA SER A 447 50.18 11.87 19.58
C SER A 447 50.47 13.38 19.45
N ALA A 448 49.57 14.15 18.83
CA ALA A 448 49.75 15.60 18.69
C ALA A 448 49.48 16.33 20.02
N ALA A 449 48.54 15.84 20.84
CA ALA A 449 48.31 16.37 22.18
C ALA A 449 49.51 16.09 23.11
N LEU A 450 50.09 14.89 23.03
CA LEU A 450 51.26 14.50 23.81
C LEU A 450 52.52 15.28 23.39
N SER A 451 52.77 15.44 22.08
CA SER A 451 53.92 16.22 21.58
C SER A 451 53.79 17.70 21.92
N ALA A 452 52.58 18.28 21.84
CA ALA A 452 52.34 19.64 22.30
C ALA A 452 52.61 19.79 23.81
N GLY A 453 52.20 18.81 24.63
CA GLY A 453 52.45 18.81 26.07
C GLY A 453 53.93 18.62 26.44
N GLN A 454 54.69 17.85 25.67
CA GLN A 454 56.14 17.65 25.85
C GLN A 454 56.96 18.93 25.70
N HIS A 455 56.44 19.96 25.04
CA HIS A 455 57.10 21.28 24.98
C HIS A 455 56.95 22.11 26.27
N TRP A 456 56.09 21.68 27.19
CA TRP A 456 55.79 22.38 28.46
C TRP A 456 56.24 21.63 29.71
N VAL A 457 56.81 20.42 29.54
CA VAL A 457 57.51 19.64 30.58
C VAL A 457 59.00 19.71 30.30
#